data_AF-A0A379LU29-F1
#
_entry.id   AF-A0A379LU29-F1
#
_cell.length_a   1.000
_cell.length_b   1.000
_cell.length_c   1.000
_cell.angle_alpha   90.00
_cell.angle_beta   90.00
_cell.angle_gamma   90.00
#
_symmetry.space_group_name_H-M   'P 1'
#
loop_
_entity.id
_entity.type
_entity.pdbx_description
1 polymer ?
#
loop_
_entity_poly.entity_id
_entity_poly.type
_entity_poly.pdbx_seq_one_letter_code
_entity_poly.pdbx_strand_id
1 'polypeptide(L)' 'MARGWIQCEGEAIQVMNTGDIVWIPENVKHWHGATPDNAMTHIAIAESLNGSPVDWLEQVSDQQYQR' A
#
# COMPACT_ATOMS: atom_id res chain seq x y z
N MET A 1 -7.29 16.78 -3.86
CA MET A 1 -6.61 16.11 -5.00
C MET A 1 -6.48 14.64 -4.65
N ALA A 2 -6.39 13.73 -5.62
CA ALA A 2 -6.18 12.32 -5.30
C ALA A 2 -4.88 12.14 -4.50
N ARG A 3 -4.93 11.38 -3.40
CA ARG A 3 -3.78 11.16 -2.53
C ARG A 3 -3.92 9.85 -1.79
N GLY A 4 -2.85 9.07 -1.78
CA GLY A 4 -2.78 7.80 -1.07
C GLY A 4 -1.64 7.74 -0.06
N TRP A 5 -1.63 6.66 0.68
CA TRP A 5 -0.56 6.26 1.58
C TRP A 5 -0.09 4.85 1.26
N ILE A 6 1.18 4.59 1.51
CA ILE A 6 1.76 3.25 1.59
C ILE A 6 2.62 3.15 2.84
N GLN A 7 2.63 1.99 3.47
CA GLN A 7 3.57 1.66 4.53
C GLN A 7 4.04 0.21 4.40
N CYS A 8 5.36 0.02 4.46
CA CYS A 8 5.98 -1.27 4.73
C CYS A 8 6.07 -1.47 6.26
N GLU A 9 5.91 -2.71 6.73
CA GLU A 9 5.93 -2.99 8.17
C GLU A 9 7.22 -2.48 8.83
N GLY A 10 7.07 -1.73 9.93
CA GLY A 10 8.19 -1.12 10.66
C GLY A 10 8.70 0.21 10.07
N GLU A 11 8.22 0.62 8.90
CA GLU A 11 8.57 1.90 8.27
C GLU A 11 7.52 2.99 8.52
N ALA A 12 7.90 4.24 8.24
CA ALA A 12 6.97 5.36 8.29
C ALA A 12 5.97 5.34 7.12
N ILE A 13 4.76 5.84 7.33
CA ILE A 13 3.77 6.03 6.28
C ILE A 13 4.26 7.06 5.25
N GLN A 14 4.34 6.63 3.99
CA GLN A 14 4.76 7.45 2.85
C GLN A 14 3.55 7.94 2.04
N VAL A 15 3.67 9.12 1.43
CA VAL A 15 2.61 9.70 0.60
C VAL A 15 2.76 9.23 -0.84
N MET A 16 1.65 8.81 -1.44
CA MET A 16 1.54 8.54 -2.87
C MET A 16 0.78 9.69 -3.56
N ASN A 17 1.43 10.36 -4.51
CA ASN A 17 0.83 11.38 -5.37
C ASN A 17 0.67 10.83 -6.80
N THR A 18 -0.11 11.54 -7.61
CA THR A 18 -0.28 11.20 -9.02
C THR A 18 1.06 11.23 -9.76
N GLY A 19 1.41 10.12 -10.40
CA GLY A 19 2.67 9.97 -11.15
C GLY A 19 3.78 9.27 -10.37
N ASP A 20 3.62 9.08 -9.05
CA ASP A 20 4.60 8.36 -8.25
C ASP A 20 4.61 6.85 -8.62
N ILE A 21 5.81 6.27 -8.63
CA ILE A 21 6.02 4.84 -8.79
C ILE A 21 6.40 4.27 -7.43
N VAL A 22 5.69 3.23 -7.02
CA VAL A 22 5.95 2.50 -5.79
C VAL A 22 6.43 1.11 -6.15
N TRP A 23 7.64 0.77 -5.72
CA TRP A 23 8.20 -0.57 -5.85
C TRP A 23 8.18 -1.27 -4.50
N ILE A 24 7.65 -2.48 -4.47
CA ILE A 24 7.53 -3.28 -3.25
C ILE A 24 8.27 -4.59 -3.50
N PRO A 25 9.39 -4.85 -2.79
CA PRO A 25 10.14 -6.08 -2.94
C PRO A 25 9.32 -7.32 -2.55
N GLU A 26 9.76 -8.49 -3.03
CA GLU A 26 9.17 -9.77 -2.65
C GLU A 26 9.15 -9.95 -1.12
N ASN A 27 8.12 -10.62 -0.61
CA ASN A 27 7.96 -10.96 0.81
C ASN A 27 7.94 -9.76 1.78
N VAL A 28 7.77 -8.53 1.30
CA VAL A 28 7.62 -7.35 2.16
C VAL A 28 6.16 -7.19 2.55
N LYS A 29 5.87 -7.29 3.84
CA LYS A 29 4.54 -6.97 4.38
C LYS A 29 4.28 -5.46 4.27
N HIS A 30 3.16 -5.11 3.64
CA HIS A 30 2.81 -3.72 3.38
C HIS A 30 1.30 -3.53 3.27
N TRP A 31 0.87 -2.28 3.33
CA TRP A 31 -0.47 -1.86 2.91
C TRP A 31 -0.38 -0.55 2.13
N HIS A 32 -1.32 -0.33 1.22
CA HIS A 32 -1.48 0.93 0.51
C HIS A 32 -2.96 1.24 0.30
N GLY A 33 -3.32 2.52 0.33
CA GLY A 33 -4.71 2.93 0.24
C GLY A 33 -4.88 4.44 0.09
N ALA A 34 -6.14 4.88 0.10
CA ALA A 34 -6.50 6.28 0.17
C ALA A 34 -5.92 6.94 1.44
N THR A 35 -5.98 8.27 1.51
CA THR A 35 -5.88 8.99 2.79
C THR A 35 -7.27 9.17 3.40
N PRO A 36 -7.41 9.57 4.69
CA PRO A 36 -8.72 9.77 5.31
C PRO A 36 -9.63 10.75 4.56
N ASP A 37 -9.02 11.78 3.94
CA ASP A 37 -9.76 12.90 3.33
C ASP A 37 -9.80 12.85 1.80
N ASN A 38 -9.04 11.96 1.15
CA ASN A 38 -8.93 11.92 -0.30
C ASN A 38 -8.96 10.49 -0.84
N ALA A 39 -9.83 10.25 -1.81
CA ALA A 39 -9.80 9.04 -2.63
C ALA A 39 -8.50 8.95 -3.46
N MET A 40 -8.16 7.72 -3.88
CA MET A 40 -6.97 7.43 -4.68
C MET A 40 -7.28 6.31 -5.69
N THR A 41 -6.59 6.34 -6.83
CA THR A 41 -6.58 5.25 -7.80
C THR A 41 -5.14 5.01 -8.23
N HIS A 42 -4.76 3.74 -8.34
CA HIS A 42 -3.46 3.33 -8.84
C HIS A 42 -3.60 2.09 -9.70
N ILE A 43 -2.58 1.82 -10.50
CA ILE A 43 -2.43 0.55 -11.21
C ILE A 43 -1.53 -0.34 -10.35
N ALA A 44 -1.98 -1.56 -10.07
CA ALA A 44 -1.19 -2.57 -9.38
C ALA A 44 -0.72 -3.63 -10.41
N ILE A 45 0.58 -3.93 -10.41
CA ILE A 45 1.18 -4.95 -11.26
C ILE A 45 1.95 -5.89 -10.34
N ALA A 46 1.59 -7.17 -10.33
CA ALA A 46 2.21 -8.19 -9.50
C ALA A 46 2.33 -9.50 -10.29
N GLU A 47 3.48 -10.16 -10.16
CA GLU A 47 3.71 -11.49 -10.72
C GLU A 47 3.20 -12.56 -9.75
N SER A 48 2.69 -13.67 -10.29
CA SER A 48 2.24 -14.80 -9.46
C SER A 48 3.37 -15.77 -9.20
N LEU A 49 3.54 -16.19 -7.95
CA LEU A 49 4.39 -17.31 -7.56
C LEU A 49 3.51 -18.44 -7.01
N ASN A 50 3.71 -19.67 -7.47
CA ASN A 50 2.89 -20.83 -7.06
C ASN A 50 1.36 -20.64 -7.22
N GLY A 51 0.94 -19.83 -8.19
CA GLY A 51 -0.47 -19.60 -8.50
C GLY A 51 -1.13 -18.43 -7.76
N SER A 52 -0.42 -17.71 -6.89
CA SER A 52 -0.93 -16.49 -6.24
C SER A 52 0.07 -15.32 -6.35
N PRO A 53 -0.40 -14.09 -6.60
CA PRO A 53 0.44 -12.89 -6.53
C PRO A 53 0.47 -12.26 -5.12
N VAL A 54 -0.25 -12.82 -4.15
CA VAL A 54 -0.44 -12.23 -2.82
C VAL A 54 -0.68 -13.29 -1.74
N ASP A 55 -0.14 -13.02 -0.56
CA ASP A 55 -0.54 -13.67 0.69
C ASP A 55 -1.23 -12.63 1.57
N TRP A 56 -2.52 -12.86 1.88
CA TRP A 56 -3.30 -11.94 2.72
C TRP A 56 -3.04 -12.20 4.20
N LEU A 57 -2.93 -11.11 4.95
CA LEU A 57 -2.71 -11.11 6.39
C LEU A 57 -3.87 -10.42 7.12
N GLU A 58 -3.63 -9.87 8.31
CA GLU A 58 -4.61 -9.12 9.07
C GLU A 58 -4.98 -7.76 8.43
N GLN A 59 -6.13 -7.22 8.84
CA GLN A 59 -6.52 -5.86 8.47
C GLN A 59 -5.62 -4.82 9.16
N VAL A 60 -5.37 -3.72 8.46
CA VAL A 60 -4.78 -2.53 9.07
C VAL A 60 -5.79 -1.96 10.06
N SER A 61 -5.40 -1.85 11.33
CA SER A 61 -6.24 -1.23 12.36
C SER A 61 -6.36 0.28 12.18
N ASP A 62 -7.42 0.88 12.72
CA ASP A 62 -7.58 2.34 12.75
C ASP A 62 -6.39 3.06 13.44
N GLN A 63 -5.72 2.40 14.37
CA GLN A 63 -4.52 2.94 15.02
C GLN A 63 -3.29 2.93 14.10
N GLN A 64 -3.10 1.87 13.31
CA GLN A 64 -2.03 1.79 12.31
C GLN A 64 -2.29 2.77 11.15
N TYR A 65 -3.55 3.07 10.87
CA TYR A 65 -3.97 4.01 9.85
C TYR A 65 -3.99 5.49 10.33
N GLN A 66 -3.12 5.82 11.29
CA GLN A 66 -2.91 7.19 11.77
C GLN A 66 -1.49 7.63 11.42
N ARG A 67 -1.38 8.74 10.69
CA ARG A 67 -0.11 9.38 10.31
C ARG A 67 0.14 10.64 11.11
#